data_AF-A0A8S9YHU4-F1
#
_entry.id   AF-A0A8S9YHU4-F1
#
_cell.length_a   1.000
_cell.length_b   1.000
_cell.length_c   1.000
_cell.angle_alpha   90.00
_cell.angle_beta   90.00
_cell.angle_gamma   90.00
#
_symmetry.space_group_name_H-M   'P 1'
#
loop_
_entity.id
_entity.type
_entity.pdbx_description
1 polymer ?
#
loop_
_entity_poly.entity_id
_entity_poly.type
_entity_poly.pdbx_seq_one_letter_code
_entity_poly.pdbx_strand_id
1 'polypeptide(L)'
;HQIIYAHSPTVTALLRSDVTRYLEFRFVTRCLAYTVLPATTQNTSNEPVTSESARASESASLFQIPVGRGELFKTRLLTLRQKRALGSFFEWCFHLELDSDAGLTANAAQQDSVLLAHADRSFREFLREQNRLDEFTQELIITNLALGSEDITTREAVRRIHRLLASMNRFGPYPILWPMYGCGDLPQAYCR
;
A
#
# COMPACT_ATOMS: atom_id res chain seq x y z
N HIS A 1 -2.49 -12.61 -11.99
CA HIS A 1 -3.65 -11.69 -11.95
C HIS A 1 -3.15 -10.26 -12.00
N GLN A 2 -3.62 -9.44 -12.95
CA GLN A 2 -3.23 -8.03 -13.05
C GLN A 2 -4.27 -7.16 -12.34
N ILE A 3 -3.80 -6.27 -11.45
CA ILE A 3 -4.61 -5.29 -10.74
C ILE A 3 -4.66 -4.00 -11.57
N ILE A 4 -5.85 -3.42 -11.75
CA ILE A 4 -6.01 -2.18 -12.51
C ILE A 4 -6.11 -1.02 -11.53
N TYR A 5 -5.05 -0.24 -11.42
CA TYR A 5 -5.08 1.00 -10.66
C TYR A 5 -5.88 2.06 -11.41
N ALA A 6 -6.69 2.84 -10.69
CA ALA A 6 -7.42 3.96 -11.25
C ALA A 6 -6.46 4.93 -11.95
N HIS A 7 -5.27 5.20 -11.37
CA HIS A 7 -4.19 5.91 -12.02
C HIS A 7 -3.20 4.93 -12.67
N SER A 8 -3.50 4.50 -13.90
CA SER A 8 -2.64 3.61 -14.69
C SER A 8 -2.65 3.94 -16.18
N PRO A 9 -1.58 3.58 -16.92
CA PRO A 9 -1.55 3.69 -18.38
C PRO A 9 -2.70 2.94 -19.05
N THR A 10 -3.09 1.78 -18.52
CA THR A 10 -4.22 0.98 -19.01
C THR A 10 -5.52 1.77 -18.97
N VAL A 11 -5.85 2.39 -17.84
CA VAL A 11 -7.08 3.20 -17.72
C VAL A 11 -6.99 4.45 -18.61
N THR A 12 -5.83 5.08 -18.70
CA THR A 12 -5.63 6.22 -19.60
C THR A 12 -5.83 5.82 -21.08
N ALA A 13 -5.36 4.64 -21.49
CA ALA A 13 -5.59 4.12 -22.84
C ALA A 13 -7.07 3.80 -23.10
N LEU A 14 -7.76 3.21 -22.12
CA LEU A 14 -9.20 2.94 -22.20
C LEU A 14 -10.01 4.23 -22.38
N LEU A 15 -9.67 5.29 -21.64
CA LEU A 15 -10.33 6.58 -21.76
C LEU A 15 -10.03 7.26 -23.09
N ARG A 16 -8.80 7.17 -23.60
CA ARG A 16 -8.40 7.78 -24.89
C ARG A 16 -9.00 7.09 -26.10
N SER A 17 -9.32 5.81 -25.98
CA SER A 17 -9.88 4.99 -27.08
C SER A 17 -11.42 4.92 -27.05
N ASP A 18 -12.08 5.56 -26.08
CA ASP A 18 -13.54 5.48 -25.86
C ASP A 18 -14.11 4.05 -25.77
N VAL A 19 -13.25 3.08 -25.46
CA VAL A 19 -13.58 1.66 -25.28
C VAL A 19 -14.33 1.43 -23.95
N THR A 20 -14.26 2.41 -23.03
CA THR A 20 -15.01 2.40 -21.77
C THR A 20 -16.52 2.28 -21.96
N ARG A 21 -17.07 2.61 -23.14
CA ARG A 21 -18.48 2.40 -23.47
C ARG A 21 -18.91 0.94 -23.46
N TYR A 22 -17.97 0.01 -23.60
CA TYR A 22 -18.22 -1.43 -23.61
C TYR A 22 -17.83 -2.12 -22.30
N LEU A 23 -17.35 -1.36 -21.31
CA LEU A 23 -16.76 -1.87 -20.09
C LEU A 23 -17.42 -1.26 -18.85
N GLU A 24 -17.77 -2.11 -17.90
CA GLU A 24 -18.22 -1.70 -16.58
C GLU A 24 -17.20 -2.11 -15.53
N PHE A 25 -16.94 -1.21 -14.57
CA PHE A 25 -15.97 -1.42 -13.52
C PHE A 25 -16.61 -1.33 -12.13
N ARG A 26 -16.10 -2.15 -11.20
CA ARG A 26 -16.33 -2.03 -9.76
C ARG A 26 -15.05 -1.69 -9.03
N PHE A 27 -15.21 -1.11 -7.85
CA PHE A 27 -14.09 -0.87 -6.96
C PHE A 27 -13.75 -2.12 -6.14
N VAL A 28 -12.45 -2.38 -5.97
CA VAL A 28 -11.99 -3.27 -4.91
C VAL A 28 -12.00 -2.47 -3.60
N THR A 29 -12.91 -2.83 -2.71
CA THR A 29 -13.27 -2.03 -1.53
C THR A 29 -12.39 -2.28 -0.30
N ARG A 30 -11.67 -3.41 -0.25
CA ARG A 30 -10.90 -3.82 0.92
C ARG A 30 -9.59 -4.47 0.49
N CYS A 31 -8.48 -3.98 1.06
CA CYS A 31 -7.20 -4.68 1.05
C CYS A 31 -7.10 -5.44 2.37
N LEU A 32 -6.89 -6.76 2.31
CA LEU A 32 -6.82 -7.63 3.48
C LEU A 32 -5.43 -8.23 3.58
N ALA A 33 -4.87 -8.24 4.79
CA ALA A 33 -3.63 -8.94 5.11
C ALA A 33 -3.91 -10.03 6.14
N TYR A 34 -3.23 -11.16 5.96
CA TYR A 34 -3.17 -12.20 6.98
C TYR A 34 -1.90 -11.97 7.80
N THR A 35 -2.05 -11.65 9.08
CA THR A 35 -0.90 -11.45 9.96
C THR A 35 -1.19 -11.99 11.36
N VAL A 36 -0.12 -12.42 12.02
CA VAL A 36 -0.11 -12.59 13.47
C VAL A 36 0.12 -11.21 14.07
N LEU A 37 -0.75 -10.78 14.97
CA LEU A 37 -0.50 -9.55 15.74
C LEU A 37 0.51 -9.87 16.84
N PRO A 38 1.57 -9.06 17.02
CA PRO A 38 2.39 -9.17 18.21
C PRO A 38 1.48 -8.93 19.43
N ALA A 39 1.54 -9.83 20.41
CA ALA A 39 0.73 -9.74 21.61
C ALA A 39 0.89 -8.34 22.23
N THR A 40 -0.14 -7.52 22.12
CA THR A 40 -0.14 -6.22 22.77
C THR A 40 -0.24 -6.48 24.26
N THR A 41 0.85 -6.29 24.99
CA THR A 41 0.84 -6.28 26.45
C THR A 41 -0.03 -5.09 26.89
N GLN A 42 -1.34 -5.32 27.01
CA GLN A 42 -2.21 -4.42 27.74
C GLN A 42 -1.87 -4.58 29.23
N ASN A 43 -0.97 -3.74 29.72
CA ASN A 43 -0.78 -3.55 31.14
C ASN A 43 -2.02 -2.85 31.72
N THR A 44 -2.91 -3.62 32.32
CA THR A 44 -3.83 -3.16 33.36
C THR A 44 -3.81 -4.16 34.51
N SER A 45 -3.02 -3.82 35.54
CA SER A 45 -3.14 -4.13 36.97
C SER A 45 -3.56 -5.55 37.43
N ASN A 46 -2.57 -6.23 38.03
CA ASN A 46 -2.59 -7.08 39.24
C ASN A 46 -3.72 -8.10 39.47
N GLU A 47 -3.39 -9.39 39.36
CA GLU A 47 -3.73 -10.50 40.27
C GLU A 47 -2.69 -11.64 40.03
N PRO A 48 -2.31 -12.47 41.03
CA PRO A 48 -1.13 -13.34 40.94
C PRO A 48 -1.42 -14.76 40.43
N VAL A 49 -0.47 -15.25 39.62
CA VAL A 49 0.05 -16.62 39.41
C VAL A 49 -0.92 -17.81 39.47
N THR A 50 -1.02 -18.54 38.37
CA THR A 50 -0.91 -20.01 38.39
C THR A 50 -0.24 -20.51 37.12
N SER A 51 0.80 -21.30 37.33
CA SER A 51 1.67 -21.90 36.34
C SER A 51 0.92 -22.99 35.59
N GLU A 52 0.64 -22.77 34.30
CA GLU A 52 0.36 -23.86 33.37
C GLU A 52 0.71 -23.44 31.95
N SER A 53 1.39 -24.34 31.25
CA SER A 53 2.02 -24.18 29.94
C SER A 53 1.02 -23.83 28.84
N ALA A 54 0.73 -22.54 28.65
CA ALA A 54 0.05 -22.07 27.46
C ALA A 54 1.09 -21.78 26.37
N ARG A 55 1.31 -22.73 25.46
CA ARG A 55 1.74 -22.37 24.11
C ARG A 55 0.64 -21.45 23.58
N ALA A 56 0.87 -20.15 23.58
CA ALA A 56 -0.05 -19.18 23.01
C ALA A 56 -0.27 -19.60 21.55
N SER A 57 -1.46 -20.12 21.25
CA SER A 57 -1.90 -20.29 19.87
C SER A 57 -1.89 -18.90 19.24
N GLU A 58 -0.86 -18.61 18.44
CA GLU A 58 -0.80 -17.43 17.58
C GLU A 58 -2.00 -17.47 16.63
N SER A 59 -3.11 -16.83 17.04
CA SER A 59 -4.32 -16.77 16.23
C SER A 59 -4.11 -15.75 15.11
N ALA A 60 -3.45 -16.19 14.04
CA ALA A 60 -3.34 -15.41 12.83
C ALA A 60 -4.74 -15.05 12.31
N SER A 61 -4.94 -13.77 11.99
CA SER A 61 -6.25 -13.23 11.65
C SER A 61 -6.16 -12.30 10.45
N LEU A 62 -7.30 -12.15 9.77
CA LEU A 62 -7.43 -11.28 8.60
C LEU A 62 -7.73 -9.85 9.05
N PHE A 63 -6.89 -8.91 8.64
CA PHE A 63 -7.04 -7.50 8.95
C PHE A 63 -7.20 -6.66 7.70
N GLN A 64 -8.02 -5.62 7.78
CA GLN A 64 -8.09 -4.62 6.74
C GLN A 64 -6.91 -3.67 6.82
N ILE A 65 -6.15 -3.60 5.73
CA ILE A 65 -5.03 -2.69 5.58
C ILE A 65 -5.57 -1.31 5.22
N PRO A 66 -5.20 -0.26 5.98
CA PRO A 66 -5.63 1.09 5.67
C PRO A 66 -4.93 1.61 4.42
N VAL A 67 -5.69 1.84 3.35
CA VAL A 67 -5.16 2.44 2.13
C VAL A 67 -5.60 3.90 2.08
N GLY A 68 -4.81 4.78 2.71
CA GLY A 68 -5.03 6.22 2.75
C GLY A 68 -5.48 6.77 4.12
N ARG A 69 -5.53 8.11 4.23
CA ARG A 69 -5.71 8.82 5.50
C ARG A 69 -7.03 8.46 6.22
N GLY A 70 -8.15 8.39 5.50
CA GLY A 70 -9.46 8.14 6.09
C GLY A 70 -9.58 6.78 6.79
N GLU A 71 -9.00 5.74 6.21
CA GLU A 71 -8.97 4.40 6.81
C GLU A 71 -7.92 4.28 7.91
N LEU A 72 -6.78 4.99 7.77
CA LEU A 72 -5.71 5.03 8.76
C LEU A 72 -6.19 5.54 10.13
N PHE A 73 -7.08 6.53 10.16
CA PHE A 73 -7.66 7.01 11.42
C PHE A 73 -8.55 5.95 12.08
N LYS A 74 -9.32 5.20 11.28
CA LYS A 74 -10.34 4.24 11.75
C LYS A 74 -9.78 2.88 12.14
N THR A 75 -8.63 2.47 11.58
CA THR A 75 -8.10 1.13 11.80
C THR A 75 -7.74 0.88 13.27
N ARG A 76 -7.98 -0.34 13.75
CA ARG A 76 -7.51 -0.81 15.08
C ARG A 76 -6.22 -1.62 14.98
N LEU A 77 -5.71 -1.83 13.76
CA LEU A 77 -4.48 -2.58 13.49
C LEU A 77 -3.22 -1.90 14.03
N LEU A 78 -3.24 -0.56 14.10
CA LEU A 78 -2.08 0.27 14.41
C LEU A 78 -2.30 1.09 15.68
N THR A 79 -1.26 1.20 16.49
CA THR A 79 -1.17 2.14 17.61
C THR A 79 -1.17 3.59 17.12
N LEU A 80 -1.46 4.53 18.01
CA LEU A 80 -1.44 5.97 17.66
C LEU A 80 -0.07 6.43 17.13
N ARG A 81 1.03 5.88 17.66
CA ARG A 81 2.39 6.19 17.19
C ARG A 81 2.60 5.71 15.76
N GLN A 82 2.25 4.45 15.48
CA GLN A 82 2.33 3.87 14.14
C GLN A 82 1.46 4.61 13.13
N LYS A 83 0.23 4.99 13.52
CA LYS A 83 -0.67 5.80 12.67
C LYS A 83 -0.06 7.14 12.29
N ARG A 84 0.56 7.85 13.24
CA ARG A 84 1.23 9.13 12.96
C ARG A 84 2.40 8.94 11.99
N ALA A 85 3.25 7.94 12.24
CA ALA A 85 4.39 7.64 11.37
C ALA A 85 3.94 7.28 9.94
N LEU A 86 2.94 6.42 9.80
CA LEU A 86 2.39 6.03 8.50
C LEU A 86 1.68 7.21 7.80
N GLY A 87 1.01 8.09 8.56
CA GLY A 87 0.41 9.31 8.04
C GLY A 87 1.46 10.27 7.45
N SER A 88 2.55 10.51 8.18
CA SER A 88 3.68 11.31 7.67
C SER A 88 4.36 10.65 6.47
N PHE A 89 4.42 9.31 6.43
CA PHE A 89 4.92 8.58 5.26
C PHE A 89 4.00 8.76 4.03
N PHE A 90 2.68 8.71 4.20
CA PHE A 90 1.74 8.99 3.11
C PHE A 90 1.87 10.43 2.62
N GLU A 91 1.99 11.41 3.52
CA GLU A 91 2.24 12.80 3.15
C GLU A 91 3.53 12.97 2.35
N TRP A 92 4.63 12.38 2.82
CA TRP A 92 5.89 12.36 2.08
C TRP A 92 5.70 11.75 0.69
N CYS A 93 5.05 10.58 0.58
CA CYS A 93 4.79 9.95 -0.72
C CYS A 93 3.96 10.85 -1.65
N PHE A 94 2.94 11.55 -1.15
CA PHE A 94 2.09 12.43 -1.96
C PHE A 94 2.84 13.66 -2.52
N HIS A 95 3.88 14.12 -1.82
CA HIS A 95 4.67 15.26 -2.25
C HIS A 95 5.80 14.89 -3.22
N LEU A 96 6.03 13.59 -3.47
CA LEU A 96 7.02 13.14 -4.45
C LEU A 96 6.51 13.37 -5.88
N GLU A 97 7.27 14.14 -6.66
CA GLU A 97 7.01 14.33 -8.08
C GLU A 97 7.57 13.17 -8.92
N LEU A 98 6.74 12.14 -9.13
CA LEU A 98 7.10 10.97 -9.94
C LEU A 98 6.54 11.06 -11.36
N ASP A 99 7.38 10.73 -12.35
CA ASP A 99 6.92 10.57 -13.73
C ASP A 99 6.23 9.23 -13.89
N SER A 100 5.09 9.27 -14.58
CA SER A 100 4.17 8.14 -14.70
C SER A 100 4.77 6.88 -15.37
N ASP A 101 5.87 7.03 -16.12
CA ASP A 101 6.52 5.96 -16.91
C ASP A 101 7.94 5.59 -16.46
N ALA A 102 8.76 6.57 -16.01
CA ALA A 102 10.17 6.35 -15.65
C ALA A 102 10.45 6.23 -14.14
N GLY A 103 9.48 6.58 -13.28
CA GLY A 103 9.67 6.60 -11.83
C GLY A 103 10.25 7.92 -11.31
N LEU A 104 11.37 7.85 -10.56
CA LEU A 104 12.04 9.01 -9.94
C LEU A 104 12.50 10.00 -11.02
N THR A 105 11.95 11.21 -10.99
CA THR A 105 12.36 12.30 -11.90
C THR A 105 13.62 12.99 -11.39
N ALA A 106 14.28 13.75 -12.27
CA ALA A 106 15.35 14.68 -11.85
C ALA A 106 14.86 15.74 -10.85
N ASN A 107 13.55 16.04 -10.82
CA ASN A 107 12.95 16.97 -9.86
C ASN A 107 12.71 16.30 -8.49
N ALA A 108 12.26 15.04 -8.46
CA ALA A 108 12.25 14.24 -7.23
C ALA A 108 13.67 14.07 -6.66
N ALA A 109 14.67 13.98 -7.55
CA ALA A 109 16.10 13.93 -7.18
C ALA A 109 16.61 15.23 -6.52
N GLN A 110 16.00 16.38 -6.81
CA GLN A 110 16.30 17.65 -6.13
C GLN A 110 15.60 17.77 -4.77
N GLN A 111 14.44 17.14 -4.62
CA GLN A 111 13.64 17.18 -3.40
C GLN A 111 14.17 16.25 -2.30
N ASP A 112 14.68 15.08 -2.67
CA ASP A 112 15.14 14.07 -1.71
C ASP A 112 16.38 13.32 -2.21
N SER A 113 17.57 13.89 -1.94
CA SER A 113 18.87 13.31 -2.33
C SER A 113 19.10 11.93 -1.70
N VAL A 114 18.50 11.67 -0.54
CA VAL A 114 18.57 10.39 0.16
C VAL A 114 17.78 9.32 -0.60
N LEU A 115 16.60 9.66 -1.13
CA LEU A 115 15.83 8.72 -1.94
C LEU A 115 16.60 8.26 -3.19
N LEU A 116 17.34 9.18 -3.83
CA LEU A 116 18.14 8.87 -5.01
C LEU A 116 19.33 7.96 -4.67
N ALA A 117 20.03 8.23 -3.57
CA ALA A 117 21.17 7.43 -3.12
C ALA A 117 20.77 5.99 -2.75
N HIS A 118 19.51 5.77 -2.38
CA HIS A 118 18.97 4.47 -1.99
C HIS A 118 18.03 3.86 -3.05
N ALA A 119 17.91 4.46 -4.23
CA ALA A 119 16.94 4.08 -5.26
C ALA A 119 17.07 2.60 -5.67
N ASP A 120 18.31 2.12 -5.79
CA ASP A 120 18.62 0.75 -6.25
C ASP A 120 18.90 -0.21 -5.09
N ARG A 121 18.83 0.25 -3.84
CA ARG A 121 18.93 -0.57 -2.64
C ARG A 121 17.58 -1.18 -2.25
N SER A 122 17.59 -2.12 -1.31
CA SER A 122 16.35 -2.68 -0.76
C SER A 122 15.53 -1.59 -0.08
N PHE A 123 14.22 -1.61 -0.32
CA PHE A 123 13.31 -0.67 0.32
C PHE A 123 13.28 -0.82 1.84
N ARG A 124 13.51 -2.03 2.37
CA ARG A 124 13.59 -2.25 3.83
C ARG A 124 14.76 -1.49 4.44
N GLU A 125 15.91 -1.47 3.79
CA GLU A 125 17.09 -0.73 4.26
C GLU A 125 16.80 0.77 4.31
N PHE A 126 16.18 1.32 3.26
CA PHE A 126 15.75 2.71 3.24
C PHE A 126 14.80 3.05 4.39
N LEU A 127 13.80 2.21 4.66
CA LEU A 127 12.86 2.44 5.77
C LEU A 127 13.53 2.37 7.15
N ARG A 128 14.52 1.48 7.33
CA ARG A 128 15.30 1.37 8.56
C ARG A 128 16.17 2.60 8.81
N GLU A 129 16.83 3.11 7.78
CA GLU A 129 17.67 4.30 7.90
C GLU A 129 16.87 5.57 8.21
N GLN A 130 15.65 5.68 7.64
CA GLN A 130 14.74 6.77 7.97
C GLN A 130 14.28 6.70 9.45
N ASN A 131 14.31 5.52 10.07
CA ASN A 131 14.01 5.27 11.49
C ASN A 131 12.68 5.87 12.00
N ARG A 132 11.71 6.08 11.11
CA ARG A 132 10.38 6.65 11.45
C ARG A 132 9.33 5.58 11.71
N LEU A 133 9.55 4.36 11.19
CA LEU A 133 8.60 3.26 11.14
C LEU A 133 9.18 2.05 11.88
N ASP A 134 8.37 1.38 12.68
CA ASP A 134 8.72 0.12 13.34
C ASP A 134 8.66 -1.06 12.38
N GLU A 135 9.31 -2.17 12.73
CA GLU A 135 9.44 -3.36 11.85
C GLU A 135 8.08 -3.87 11.36
N PHE A 136 7.06 -3.88 12.22
CA PHE A 136 5.70 -4.29 11.82
C PHE A 136 5.08 -3.36 10.77
N THR A 137 5.21 -2.03 10.92
CA THR A 137 4.69 -1.10 9.92
C THR A 137 5.52 -1.13 8.64
N GLN A 138 6.84 -1.35 8.72
CA GLN A 138 7.70 -1.54 7.54
C GLN A 138 7.24 -2.74 6.73
N GLU A 139 7.05 -3.89 7.39
CA GLU A 139 6.54 -5.12 6.78
C GLU A 139 5.17 -4.89 6.12
N LEU A 140 4.27 -4.21 6.84
CA LEU A 140 2.95 -3.88 6.33
C LEU A 140 3.02 -3.04 5.06
N ILE A 141 3.89 -2.02 5.01
CA ILE A 141 4.07 -1.17 3.83
C ILE A 141 4.64 -1.96 2.66
N ILE A 142 5.71 -2.73 2.87
CA ILE A 142 6.39 -3.52 1.83
C ILE A 142 5.41 -4.53 1.21
N THR A 143 4.80 -5.34 2.07
CA THR A 143 4.02 -6.50 1.64
C THR A 143 2.63 -6.10 1.13
N ASN A 144 1.97 -5.11 1.74
CA ASN A 144 0.57 -4.80 1.41
C ASN A 144 0.38 -3.52 0.59
N LEU A 145 1.23 -2.49 0.74
CA LEU A 145 1.08 -1.24 -0.01
C LEU A 145 1.93 -1.24 -1.28
N ALA A 146 3.19 -1.69 -1.20
CA ALA A 146 4.04 -1.87 -2.37
C ALA A 146 3.74 -3.19 -3.11
N LEU A 147 3.03 -4.14 -2.48
CA LEU A 147 2.80 -5.48 -3.02
C LEU A 147 4.12 -6.12 -3.48
N GLY A 148 5.16 -5.95 -2.68
CA GLY A 148 6.53 -6.39 -2.95
C GLY A 148 6.92 -7.59 -2.09
N SER A 149 8.05 -8.18 -2.44
CA SER A 149 8.83 -9.08 -1.58
C SER A 149 9.93 -8.28 -0.87
N GLU A 150 10.71 -8.94 -0.02
CA GLU A 150 11.82 -8.32 0.71
C GLU A 150 12.91 -7.71 -0.20
N ASP A 151 13.03 -8.23 -1.42
CA ASP A 151 14.01 -7.79 -2.42
C ASP A 151 13.54 -6.59 -3.25
N ILE A 152 12.36 -6.02 -2.96
CA ILE A 152 11.86 -4.88 -3.72
C ILE A 152 12.79 -3.67 -3.57
N THR A 153 13.20 -3.09 -4.69
CA THR A 153 14.02 -1.88 -4.69
C THR A 153 13.22 -0.67 -4.21
N THR A 154 13.90 0.28 -3.57
CA THR A 154 13.27 1.52 -3.09
C THR A 154 12.53 2.25 -4.20
N ARG A 155 13.15 2.36 -5.40
CA ARG A 155 12.54 2.99 -6.57
C ARG A 155 11.20 2.34 -6.93
N GLU A 156 11.17 1.01 -7.00
CA GLU A 156 9.97 0.28 -7.41
C GLU A 156 8.88 0.32 -6.33
N ALA A 157 9.27 0.17 -5.05
CA ALA A 157 8.33 0.24 -3.94
C ALA A 157 7.64 1.61 -3.84
N VAL A 158 8.43 2.69 -3.88
CA VAL A 158 7.91 4.06 -3.82
C VAL A 158 7.01 4.35 -5.02
N ARG A 159 7.40 3.92 -6.23
CA ARG A 159 6.56 4.06 -7.44
C ARG A 159 5.21 3.36 -7.29
N ARG A 160 5.19 2.13 -6.75
CA ARG A 160 3.94 1.36 -6.54
C ARG A 160 3.05 1.99 -5.47
N ILE A 161 3.63 2.38 -4.34
CA ILE A 161 2.91 3.04 -3.24
C ILE A 161 2.35 4.38 -3.73
N HIS A 162 3.15 5.19 -4.43
CA HIS A 162 2.67 6.45 -4.99
C HIS A 162 1.52 6.21 -5.97
N ARG A 163 1.63 5.22 -6.87
CA ARG A 163 0.54 4.88 -7.79
C ARG A 163 -0.73 4.45 -7.06
N LEU A 164 -0.61 3.65 -5.99
CA LEU A 164 -1.72 3.25 -5.14
C LEU A 164 -2.39 4.48 -4.50
N LEU A 165 -1.61 5.38 -3.91
CA LEU A 165 -2.09 6.59 -3.24
C LEU A 165 -2.69 7.60 -4.23
N ALA A 166 -2.06 7.83 -5.38
CA ALA A 166 -2.54 8.71 -6.45
C ALA A 166 -3.81 8.17 -7.14
N SER A 167 -4.06 6.87 -7.05
CA SER A 167 -5.29 6.25 -7.55
C SER A 167 -6.49 6.46 -6.62
N MET A 168 -6.26 6.80 -5.36
CA MET A 168 -7.33 7.10 -4.42
C MET A 168 -8.13 8.32 -4.88
N ASN A 169 -9.44 8.30 -4.70
CA ASN A 169 -10.34 9.42 -5.00
C ASN A 169 -10.35 9.88 -6.47
N ARG A 170 -9.78 9.11 -7.42
CA ARG A 170 -9.85 9.45 -8.85
C ARG A 170 -11.26 9.25 -9.43
N PHE A 171 -11.83 8.07 -9.22
CA PHE A 171 -13.20 7.73 -9.66
C PHE A 171 -14.13 7.37 -8.49
N GLY A 172 -13.56 7.16 -7.31
CA GLY A 172 -14.24 6.74 -6.10
C GLY A 172 -13.26 6.62 -4.94
N PRO A 173 -13.73 6.21 -3.75
CA PRO A 173 -12.90 6.19 -2.54
C PRO A 173 -11.82 5.11 -2.54
N TYR A 174 -11.77 4.26 -3.56
CA TYR A 174 -10.85 3.13 -3.66
C TYR A 174 -9.94 3.24 -4.87
N PRO A 175 -8.69 2.73 -4.78
CA PRO A 175 -7.67 2.96 -5.81
C PRO A 175 -7.70 1.93 -6.94
N ILE A 176 -8.39 0.81 -6.76
CA ILE A 176 -8.34 -0.33 -7.68
C ILE A 176 -9.70 -0.53 -8.34
N LEU A 177 -9.66 -0.71 -9.65
CA LEU A 177 -10.77 -1.03 -10.52
C LEU A 177 -10.74 -2.52 -10.89
N TRP A 178 -11.92 -3.10 -11.01
CA TRP A 178 -12.12 -4.48 -11.44
C TRP A 178 -13.20 -4.55 -12.53
N PRO A 179 -12.92 -5.14 -13.70
CA PRO A 179 -13.92 -5.29 -14.77
C PRO A 179 -15.02 -6.27 -14.33
N MET A 180 -16.28 -5.89 -14.54
CA MET A 180 -17.46 -6.62 -14.05
C MET A 180 -17.53 -8.06 -14.55
N TYR A 181 -17.25 -8.32 -15.83
CA TYR A 181 -17.33 -9.67 -16.41
C TYR A 181 -15.95 -10.34 -16.52
N GLY A 182 -14.94 -9.76 -15.87
CA GLY A 182 -13.60 -10.31 -15.75
C GLY A 182 -12.58 -9.70 -16.71
N CYS A 183 -11.33 -10.14 -16.58
CA CYS A 183 -10.21 -9.56 -17.34
C CYS A 183 -10.25 -9.83 -18.86
N GLY A 184 -11.09 -10.78 -19.31
CA GLY A 184 -11.29 -11.08 -20.74
C GLY A 184 -12.04 -9.99 -21.50
N ASP A 185 -12.81 -9.14 -20.82
CA ASP A 185 -13.54 -8.05 -21.47
C ASP A 185 -12.60 -6.99 -22.06
N LEU A 186 -11.45 -6.76 -21.42
CA LEU A 186 -10.49 -5.75 -21.85
C LEU A 186 -10.02 -5.99 -23.29
N PRO A 187 -9.42 -7.15 -23.65
CA PRO A 187 -9.04 -7.40 -25.04
C PRO A 187 -10.26 -7.45 -25.97
N GLN A 188 -11.40 -8.01 -25.53
CA GLN A 188 -12.60 -8.06 -26.37
C GLN A 188 -13.12 -6.66 -26.73
N ALA A 189 -13.05 -5.72 -25.79
CA ALA A 189 -13.51 -4.35 -26.00
C ALA A 189 -12.58 -3.58 -26.93
N TYR A 190 -11.26 -3.83 -26.91
CA TYR A 190 -10.33 -3.26 -27.89
C TYR A 190 -10.47 -3.85 -29.30
N CYS A 191 -11.01 -5.07 -29.42
CA CYS A 191 -11.29 -5.68 -30.72
C CYS A 191 -12.59 -5.18 -31.39
N ARG A 192 -13.45 -4.47 -30.66
CA ARG A 192 -14.69 -3.87 -31.18
C ARG A 192 -14.43 -2.49 -31.76
#